data_AF-A0A6J8CK17-F1
#
_entry.id   AF-A0A6J8CK17-F1
#
_cell.length_a   1.000
_cell.length_b   1.000
_cell.length_c   1.000
_cell.angle_alpha   90.00
_cell.angle_beta   90.00
_cell.angle_gamma   90.00
#
_symmetry.space_group_name_H-M   'P 1'
#
loop_
_entity.id
_entity.type
_entity.pdbx_description
1 polymer ?
#
loop_
_entity_poly.entity_id
_entity_poly.type
_entity_poly.pdbx_seq_one_letter_code
_entity_poly.pdbx_strand_id
1 'polypeptide(L)'
;MWKAAFQFLVLDVVLTASQKIPVLPPAYTVDFQEELHVFGQSFYNKGTWYYDFPNGRARYDHLRGQRDNFCFGQKLSDNDPHAPCSLLFTNHSSMYVFYPEAKTCCDLCGVKEGCTVLKPTWLSNGSYIGDKTIQGSTCHGWITPGFFTVDTLYATYSNVPCLYTEKSI
;
A
#
# COMPACT_ATOMS: atom_id res chain seq x y z
N MET A 1 -50.21 -37.93 -34.03
CA MET A 1 -48.76 -38.06 -33.77
C MET A 1 -48.15 -36.66 -33.71
N TRP A 2 -47.99 -36.07 -32.53
CA TRP A 2 -47.30 -34.78 -32.35
C TRP A 2 -46.30 -34.96 -31.20
N LYS A 3 -45.00 -34.94 -31.50
CA LYS A 3 -43.93 -34.97 -30.49
C LYS A 3 -43.58 -33.52 -30.16
N ALA A 4 -43.92 -33.08 -28.95
CA ALA A 4 -43.43 -31.82 -28.41
C ALA A 4 -41.97 -32.02 -27.96
N ALA A 5 -41.04 -31.22 -28.49
CA ALA A 5 -39.66 -31.18 -28.06
C ALA A 5 -39.54 -30.22 -26.87
N PHE A 6 -39.14 -30.76 -25.71
CA PHE A 6 -38.79 -29.97 -24.53
C PHE A 6 -37.33 -29.53 -24.66
N GLN A 7 -37.13 -28.22 -24.85
CA GLN A 7 -35.80 -27.62 -24.92
C GLN A 7 -35.39 -27.21 -23.50
N PHE A 8 -34.46 -27.94 -22.90
CA PHE A 8 -33.88 -27.60 -21.60
C PHE A 8 -32.91 -26.42 -21.77
N LEU A 9 -33.26 -25.28 -21.17
CA LEU A 9 -32.31 -24.19 -20.92
C LEU A 9 -31.35 -24.63 -19.82
N VAL A 10 -30.08 -24.85 -20.18
CA VAL A 10 -29.00 -24.99 -19.20
C VAL A 10 -28.65 -23.57 -18.76
N LEU A 11 -29.00 -23.23 -17.52
CA LEU A 11 -28.62 -21.98 -16.90
C LEU A 11 -27.19 -22.16 -16.35
N ASP A 12 -26.19 -21.70 -17.10
CA ASP A 12 -24.82 -21.66 -16.62
C ASP A 12 -24.71 -20.66 -15.46
N VAL A 13 -24.78 -21.17 -14.23
CA VAL A 13 -24.48 -20.40 -13.03
C VAL A 13 -22.97 -20.19 -13.00
N VAL A 14 -22.52 -19.05 -13.50
CA VAL A 14 -21.15 -18.58 -13.29
C VAL A 14 -21.01 -18.27 -11.80
N LEU A 15 -20.44 -19.21 -11.03
CA LEU A 15 -19.95 -18.90 -9.68
C LEU A 15 -18.80 -17.90 -9.83
N THR A 16 -19.11 -16.62 -9.66
CA THR A 16 -18.08 -15.62 -9.37
C THR A 16 -17.54 -15.96 -7.98
N ALA A 17 -16.32 -16.49 -7.93
CA ALA A 17 -15.60 -16.62 -6.66
C ALA A 17 -15.59 -15.23 -6.00
N SER A 18 -16.26 -15.11 -4.85
CA SER A 18 -16.28 -13.86 -4.09
C SER A 18 -14.85 -13.56 -3.68
N GLN A 19 -14.24 -12.57 -4.34
CA GLN A 19 -12.85 -12.19 -4.14
C GLN A 19 -12.70 -11.62 -2.72
N LYS A 20 -12.19 -12.45 -1.81
CA LYS A 20 -12.06 -12.09 -0.39
C LYS A 20 -11.09 -10.91 -0.26
N ILE A 21 -11.60 -9.80 0.27
CA ILE A 21 -10.78 -8.63 0.60
C ILE A 21 -9.66 -9.05 1.58
N PRO A 22 -8.40 -8.67 1.33
CA PRO A 22 -7.28 -9.08 2.15
C PRO A 22 -7.38 -8.40 3.52
N VAL A 23 -7.19 -9.21 4.56
CA VAL A 23 -6.83 -8.71 5.90
C VAL A 23 -5.31 -8.78 5.95
N LEU A 24 -4.66 -7.68 6.30
CA LEU A 24 -3.20 -7.65 6.36
C LEU A 24 -2.69 -8.73 7.34
N PRO A 25 -1.64 -9.49 6.99
CA PRO A 25 -1.04 -10.43 7.92
C PRO A 25 -0.42 -9.66 9.10
N PRO A 26 -0.27 -10.28 10.28
CA PRO A 26 0.17 -9.60 11.50
C PRO A 26 1.54 -8.93 11.34
N ALA A 27 2.44 -9.53 10.57
CA ALA A 27 3.71 -8.95 10.20
C ALA A 27 4.10 -9.35 8.79
N TYR A 28 4.72 -8.44 8.04
CA TYR A 28 5.24 -8.70 6.70
C TYR A 28 6.24 -7.63 6.27
N THR A 29 6.85 -7.88 5.12
CA THR A 29 7.65 -6.92 4.38
C THR A 29 7.19 -6.97 2.92
N VAL A 30 6.97 -5.82 2.32
CA VAL A 30 6.53 -5.71 0.92
C VAL A 30 7.22 -4.55 0.22
N ASP A 31 7.51 -4.73 -1.06
CA ASP A 31 7.96 -3.63 -1.91
C ASP A 31 6.86 -2.57 -2.01
N PHE A 32 7.28 -1.32 -2.00
CA PHE A 32 6.43 -0.14 -2.10
C PHE A 32 6.85 0.71 -3.30
N GLN A 33 5.87 1.28 -4.00
CA GLN A 33 6.06 2.24 -5.08
C GLN A 33 5.13 3.43 -4.90
N GLU A 34 5.65 4.63 -5.07
CA GLU A 34 4.85 5.85 -4.97
C GLU A 34 5.00 6.70 -6.24
N GLU A 35 3.89 7.31 -6.63
CA GLU A 35 3.82 8.29 -7.69
C GLU A 35 3.07 9.55 -7.21
N LEU A 36 3.81 10.65 -7.00
CA LEU A 36 3.25 11.95 -6.68
C LEU A 36 3.18 12.84 -7.91
N HIS A 37 2.02 13.41 -8.18
CA HIS A 37 1.77 14.40 -9.22
C HIS A 37 1.65 15.78 -8.58
N VAL A 38 2.63 16.63 -8.85
CA VAL A 38 2.67 18.00 -8.31
C VAL A 38 3.02 18.96 -9.45
N PHE A 39 2.19 20.00 -9.64
CA PHE A 39 2.36 21.01 -10.70
C PHE A 39 2.53 20.42 -12.12
N GLY A 40 1.81 19.35 -12.44
CA GLY A 40 1.89 18.68 -13.75
C GLY A 40 3.14 17.83 -13.95
N GLN A 41 3.94 17.59 -12.92
CA GLN A 41 5.09 16.69 -12.94
C GLN A 41 4.85 15.46 -12.07
N SER A 42 5.26 14.29 -12.57
CA SER A 42 5.19 13.02 -11.84
C SER A 42 6.54 12.71 -11.20
N PHE A 43 6.52 12.43 -9.91
CA PHE A 43 7.68 12.03 -9.13
C PHE A 43 7.50 10.60 -8.66
N TYR A 44 8.52 9.78 -8.90
CA TYR A 44 8.48 8.36 -8.59
C TYR A 44 9.41 8.04 -7.43
N ASN A 45 8.90 7.25 -6.50
CA ASN A 45 9.65 6.71 -5.39
C ASN A 45 9.47 5.19 -5.30
N LYS A 46 10.46 4.53 -4.73
CA LYS A 46 10.42 3.09 -4.44
C LYS A 46 10.92 2.88 -3.04
N GLY A 47 10.52 1.77 -2.45
CA GLY A 47 10.85 1.51 -1.08
C GLY A 47 10.37 0.18 -0.57
N THR A 48 10.32 0.10 0.75
CA THR A 48 9.89 -1.10 1.45
C THR A 48 9.02 -0.73 2.63
N TRP A 49 7.88 -1.39 2.74
CA TRP A 49 7.01 -1.30 3.90
C TRP A 49 7.24 -2.51 4.80
N TYR A 50 7.69 -2.23 6.03
CA TYR A 50 7.82 -3.18 7.12
C TYR A 50 6.63 -3.01 8.06
N TYR A 51 5.84 -4.06 8.22
CA TYR A 51 4.63 -4.04 9.02
C TYR A 51 4.73 -5.01 10.19
N ASP A 52 4.37 -4.56 11.39
CA ASP A 52 4.36 -5.36 12.62
C ASP A 52 3.26 -4.86 13.56
N PHE A 53 2.02 -5.26 13.26
CA PHE A 53 0.83 -4.82 14.00
C PHE A 53 0.76 -5.33 15.44
N PRO A 54 1.14 -6.59 15.78
CA PRO A 54 1.15 -7.06 17.15
C PRO A 54 2.03 -6.21 18.08
N ASN A 55 3.13 -5.66 17.55
CA ASN A 55 4.00 -4.75 18.29
C ASN A 55 3.68 -3.26 18.04
N GLY A 56 2.57 -2.97 17.36
CA GLY A 56 2.05 -1.64 17.14
C GLY A 56 3.03 -0.71 16.41
N ARG A 57 3.78 -1.23 15.43
CA ARG A 57 4.76 -0.45 14.67
C ARG A 57 4.74 -0.75 13.17
N ALA A 58 5.09 0.24 12.37
CA ALA A 58 5.39 0.08 10.95
C ALA A 58 6.50 1.04 10.53
N ARG A 59 7.22 0.68 9.47
CA ARG A 59 8.24 1.53 8.86
C ARG A 59 8.09 1.52 7.35
N TYR A 60 8.17 2.70 6.76
CA TYR A 60 8.23 2.89 5.31
C TYR A 60 9.57 3.49 4.96
N ASP A 61 10.40 2.73 4.25
CA ASP A 61 11.70 3.20 3.77
C ASP A 61 11.54 3.72 2.34
N HIS A 62 11.75 5.02 2.13
CA HIS A 62 11.74 5.69 0.83
C HIS A 62 13.17 5.79 0.30
N LEU A 63 13.47 5.16 -0.83
CA LEU A 63 14.82 5.14 -1.40
C LEU A 63 15.21 6.48 -2.04
N ARG A 64 14.25 7.33 -2.35
CA ARG A 64 14.46 8.71 -2.81
C ARG A 64 13.66 9.65 -1.92
N GLY A 65 14.18 9.96 -0.73
CA GLY A 65 13.44 10.71 0.29
C GLY A 65 12.97 12.08 -0.21
N GLN A 66 13.72 12.75 -1.07
CA GLN A 66 13.34 14.04 -1.66
C GLN A 66 12.11 13.97 -2.58
N ARG A 67 11.59 12.77 -2.88
CA ARG A 67 10.36 12.57 -3.66
C ARG A 67 9.14 12.22 -2.80
N ASP A 68 9.34 11.97 -1.51
CA ASP A 68 8.26 11.75 -0.54
C ASP A 68 7.81 13.10 0.05
N ASN A 69 6.50 13.24 0.29
CA ASN A 69 5.89 14.48 0.76
C ASN A 69 6.28 14.87 2.19
N PHE A 70 6.73 13.93 3.02
CA PHE A 70 7.17 14.14 4.40
C PHE A 70 8.68 14.39 4.51
N CYS A 71 9.44 13.99 3.50
CA CYS A 71 10.89 14.12 3.45
C CYS A 71 11.38 15.23 2.50
N PHE A 72 10.51 15.74 1.62
CA PHE A 72 10.84 16.83 0.71
C PHE A 72 11.32 18.10 1.44
N GLY A 73 12.35 18.74 0.87
CA GLY A 73 12.89 20.01 1.38
C GLY A 73 13.80 19.87 2.61
N GLN A 74 14.12 18.65 3.01
CA GLN A 74 14.93 18.36 4.20
C GLN A 74 16.39 18.10 3.84
N LYS A 75 17.29 18.30 4.80
CA LYS A 75 18.71 17.95 4.64
C LYS A 75 18.90 16.45 4.85
N LEU A 76 18.64 15.66 3.81
CA LEU A 76 18.69 14.20 3.86
C LEU A 76 20.10 13.65 4.04
N SER A 77 21.10 14.32 3.45
CA SER A 77 22.52 13.98 3.49
C SER A 77 23.37 15.22 3.21
N ASP A 78 24.63 15.19 3.63
CA ASP A 78 25.63 16.20 3.25
C ASP A 78 26.12 16.00 1.81
N ASN A 79 26.05 14.78 1.29
CA ASN A 79 26.71 14.38 0.04
C ASN A 79 25.75 13.84 -1.03
N ASP A 80 24.52 13.47 -0.65
CA ASP A 80 23.51 12.94 -1.59
C ASP A 80 22.14 13.62 -1.42
N PRO A 81 21.73 14.52 -2.34
CA PRO A 81 20.40 15.12 -2.30
C PRO A 81 19.27 14.13 -2.64
N HIS A 82 19.59 12.87 -2.91
CA HIS A 82 18.65 11.77 -3.18
C HIS A 82 18.67 10.68 -2.12
N ALA A 83 19.32 10.93 -0.99
CA ALA A 83 19.42 10.02 0.14
C ALA A 83 18.04 9.53 0.62
N PRO A 84 17.97 8.32 1.21
CA PRO A 84 16.74 7.73 1.67
C PRO A 84 16.17 8.46 2.89
N CYS A 85 14.89 8.23 3.16
CA CYS A 85 14.27 8.59 4.44
C CYS A 85 13.33 7.47 4.91
N SER A 86 13.07 7.42 6.20
CA SER A 86 12.15 6.43 6.80
C SER A 86 11.03 7.12 7.55
N LEU A 87 9.79 6.70 7.31
CA LEU A 87 8.64 7.05 8.15
C LEU A 87 8.43 5.95 9.18
N LEU A 88 8.38 6.33 10.45
CA LEU A 88 8.29 5.44 11.60
C LEU A 88 6.95 5.65 12.29
N PHE A 89 6.06 4.68 12.16
CA PHE A 89 4.73 4.71 12.76
C PHE A 89 4.71 3.90 14.05
N THR A 90 4.01 4.41 15.06
CA THR A 90 3.62 3.63 16.23
C THR A 90 2.14 3.87 16.55
N ASN A 91 1.52 2.97 17.33
CA ASN A 91 0.14 3.13 17.77
C ASN A 91 -0.03 4.03 19.01
N HIS A 92 1.07 4.46 19.61
CA HIS A 92 1.05 5.11 20.93
C HIS A 92 1.80 6.44 20.99
N SER A 93 2.51 6.82 19.94
CA SER A 93 3.27 8.05 19.82
C SER A 93 3.04 8.71 18.48
N SER A 94 3.67 9.86 18.27
CA SER A 94 3.78 10.45 16.95
C SER A 94 4.46 9.52 15.95
N MET A 95 4.15 9.73 14.68
CA MET A 95 4.97 9.30 13.57
C MET A 95 6.23 10.17 13.51
N TYR A 96 7.37 9.52 13.34
CA TYR A 96 8.66 10.19 13.16
C TYR A 96 9.15 10.01 11.74
N VAL A 97 9.82 11.03 11.22
CA VAL A 97 10.67 10.91 10.03
C VAL A 97 12.12 10.80 10.47
N PHE A 98 12.85 9.85 9.88
CA PHE A 98 14.26 9.62 10.13
C PHE A 98 15.05 9.76 8.83
N TYR A 99 16.16 10.50 8.89
CA TYR A 99 17.09 10.72 7.79
C TYR A 99 18.40 9.96 8.10
N PRO A 100 18.57 8.73 7.60
CA PRO A 100 19.66 7.85 8.06
C PRO A 100 21.06 8.40 7.80
N GLU A 101 21.26 9.05 6.65
CA GLU A 101 22.56 9.59 6.27
C GLU A 101 22.94 10.84 7.06
N ALA A 102 22.00 11.77 7.23
CA ALA A 102 22.19 12.95 8.07
C ALA A 102 22.18 12.65 9.58
N LYS A 103 21.71 11.46 9.99
CA LYS A 103 21.53 11.05 11.40
C LYS A 103 20.64 12.02 12.19
N THR A 104 19.63 12.56 11.52
CA THR A 104 18.66 13.49 12.10
C THR A 104 17.25 12.87 12.06
N CYS A 105 16.38 13.32 12.95
CA CYS A 105 14.99 12.88 13.00
C CYS A 105 14.08 14.01 13.44
N CYS A 106 12.79 13.90 13.13
CA CYS A 106 11.77 14.88 13.52
C CYS A 106 10.44 14.17 13.82
N ASP A 107 9.71 14.69 14.80
CA ASP A 107 8.28 14.40 14.99
C ASP A 107 7.50 15.05 13.85
N LEU A 108 6.55 14.32 13.25
CA LEU A 108 5.78 14.82 12.11
C LEU A 108 4.30 15.02 12.44
N CYS A 109 3.65 14.01 12.99
CA CYS A 109 2.23 14.06 13.33
C CYS A 109 1.86 13.00 14.37
N GLY A 110 0.87 13.31 15.20
CA GLY A 110 0.41 12.44 16.28
C GLY A 110 -0.67 11.43 15.87
N VAL A 111 -1.02 10.59 16.84
CA VAL A 111 -2.13 9.64 16.73
C VAL A 111 -3.47 10.35 16.48
N LYS A 112 -3.66 11.56 17.02
CA LYS A 112 -4.90 12.33 16.87
C LYS A 112 -5.11 12.85 15.44
N GLU A 113 -4.01 13.08 14.74
CA GLU A 113 -3.94 13.49 13.34
C GLU A 113 -4.07 12.29 12.38
N GLY A 114 -4.14 11.06 12.91
CA GLY A 114 -4.32 9.84 12.13
C GLY A 114 -3.03 9.11 11.75
N CYS A 115 -1.87 9.62 12.20
CA CYS A 115 -0.56 9.03 11.91
C CYS A 115 -0.31 7.80 12.80
N THR A 116 -0.93 6.70 12.40
CA THR A 116 -0.96 5.44 13.15
C THR A 116 -0.60 4.28 12.23
N VAL A 117 -0.31 3.11 12.82
CA VAL A 117 -0.12 1.89 12.01
C VAL A 117 -1.45 1.52 11.38
N LEU A 118 -1.46 1.30 10.06
CA LEU A 118 -2.65 0.86 9.34
C LEU A 118 -3.23 -0.41 9.98
N LYS A 119 -4.54 -0.40 10.24
CA LYS A 119 -5.23 -1.56 10.84
C LYS A 119 -5.23 -2.73 9.85
N PRO A 120 -5.25 -4.00 10.33
CA PRO A 120 -5.34 -5.16 9.44
C PRO A 120 -6.55 -5.14 8.51
N THR A 121 -7.62 -4.45 8.92
CA THR A 121 -8.87 -4.28 8.17
C THR A 121 -8.90 -3.00 7.33
N TRP A 122 -7.78 -2.29 7.14
CA TRP A 122 -7.73 -1.01 6.43
C TRP A 122 -8.31 -1.09 5.00
N LEU A 123 -8.20 -2.24 4.33
CA LEU A 123 -8.77 -2.48 3.01
C LEU A 123 -10.22 -2.98 3.02
N SER A 124 -10.92 -3.03 4.16
CA SER A 124 -12.26 -3.65 4.27
C SER A 124 -13.31 -3.07 3.32
N ASN A 125 -13.11 -1.82 2.89
CA ASN A 125 -13.99 -1.11 1.96
C ASN A 125 -13.34 -0.92 0.57
N GLY A 126 -12.23 -1.61 0.30
CA GLY A 126 -11.47 -1.49 -0.93
C GLY A 126 -12.17 -2.13 -2.12
N SER A 127 -11.93 -1.57 -3.31
CA SER A 127 -12.46 -2.07 -4.58
C SER A 127 -11.43 -2.96 -5.25
N TYR A 128 -11.84 -4.15 -5.68
CA TYR A 128 -10.97 -5.03 -6.47
C TYR A 128 -10.73 -4.44 -7.86
N ILE A 129 -9.47 -4.47 -8.33
CA ILE A 129 -9.04 -3.87 -9.61
C ILE A 129 -8.44 -4.87 -10.61
N GLY A 130 -8.51 -6.17 -10.32
CA GLY A 130 -8.00 -7.21 -11.20
C GLY A 130 -6.73 -7.88 -10.69
N ASP A 131 -6.22 -8.80 -11.52
CA ASP A 131 -5.07 -9.64 -11.20
C ASP A 131 -3.82 -9.19 -11.96
N LYS A 132 -2.65 -9.42 -11.34
CA LYS A 132 -1.36 -9.16 -11.95
C LYS A 132 -0.36 -10.24 -11.54
N THR A 133 0.49 -10.65 -12.48
CA THR A 133 1.65 -11.48 -12.16
C THR A 133 2.78 -10.60 -11.64
N ILE A 134 3.14 -10.76 -10.37
CA ILE A 134 4.21 -10.02 -9.69
C ILE A 134 5.22 -11.04 -9.16
N GLN A 135 6.47 -10.93 -9.61
CA GLN A 135 7.55 -11.86 -9.24
C GLN A 135 7.18 -13.35 -9.42
N GLY A 136 6.44 -13.66 -10.49
CA GLY A 136 5.99 -15.03 -10.80
C GLY A 136 4.76 -15.51 -10.03
N SER A 137 4.23 -14.71 -9.09
CA SER A 137 3.00 -15.01 -8.35
C SER A 137 1.80 -14.28 -8.95
N THR A 138 0.65 -14.93 -9.04
CA THR A 138 -0.63 -14.25 -9.31
C THR A 138 -1.07 -13.51 -8.06
N CYS A 139 -1.20 -12.19 -8.16
CA CYS A 139 -1.59 -11.30 -7.09
C CYS A 139 -2.84 -10.52 -7.50
N HIS A 140 -3.73 -10.37 -6.55
CA HIS A 140 -5.03 -9.72 -6.70
C HIS A 140 -4.93 -8.31 -6.16
N GLY A 141 -5.42 -7.32 -6.89
CA GLY A 141 -5.29 -5.91 -6.52
C GLY A 141 -6.56 -5.36 -5.88
N TRP A 142 -6.41 -4.58 -4.81
CA TRP A 142 -7.49 -3.78 -4.22
C TRP A 142 -7.03 -2.33 -4.06
N ILE A 143 -7.93 -1.39 -4.35
CA ILE A 143 -7.71 0.04 -4.15
C ILE A 143 -8.58 0.57 -3.01
N THR A 144 -8.05 1.51 -2.25
CA THR A 144 -8.80 2.31 -1.29
C THR A 144 -8.38 3.78 -1.42
N PRO A 145 -9.30 4.75 -1.21
CA PRO A 145 -8.91 6.14 -1.09
C PRO A 145 -8.04 6.35 0.16
N GLY A 146 -6.92 7.03 -0.02
CA GLY A 146 -6.14 7.68 1.03
C GLY A 146 -6.57 9.15 1.18
N PHE A 147 -5.76 9.98 1.86
CA PHE A 147 -6.10 11.39 2.07
C PHE A 147 -5.87 12.24 0.81
N PHE A 148 -4.69 12.08 0.20
CA PHE A 148 -4.34 12.70 -1.09
C PHE A 148 -3.92 11.68 -2.15
N THR A 149 -4.09 10.40 -1.86
CA THR A 149 -3.61 9.27 -2.65
C THR A 149 -4.73 8.26 -2.92
N VAL A 150 -4.52 7.43 -3.93
CA VAL A 150 -5.17 6.12 -4.07
C VAL A 150 -4.13 5.09 -3.68
N ASP A 151 -4.46 4.33 -2.65
CA ASP A 151 -3.60 3.30 -2.12
C ASP A 151 -4.01 1.95 -2.71
N THR A 152 -3.05 1.20 -3.22
CA THR A 152 -3.29 -0.10 -3.86
C THR A 152 -2.46 -1.17 -3.19
N LEU A 153 -3.10 -2.27 -2.79
CA LEU A 153 -2.40 -3.47 -2.34
C LEU A 153 -2.65 -4.61 -3.30
N TYR A 154 -1.57 -5.22 -3.78
CA TYR A 154 -1.61 -6.52 -4.44
C TYR A 154 -1.23 -7.61 -3.44
N ALA A 155 -2.04 -8.66 -3.33
CA ALA A 155 -1.77 -9.79 -2.45
C ALA A 155 -2.22 -11.12 -3.07
N THR A 156 -1.63 -12.24 -2.64
CA THR A 156 -2.09 -13.59 -3.00
C THR A 156 -3.40 -13.94 -2.27
N TYR A 157 -4.10 -15.01 -2.69
CA TYR A 157 -5.25 -15.54 -1.95
C TYR A 157 -4.95 -15.96 -0.51
N SER A 158 -3.67 -16.24 -0.20
CA SER A 158 -3.21 -16.53 1.16
C SER A 158 -2.88 -15.25 1.96
N ASN A 159 -3.31 -14.08 1.50
CA ASN A 159 -3.04 -12.77 2.09
C ASN A 159 -1.55 -12.46 2.24
N VAL A 160 -0.70 -12.94 1.33
CA VAL A 160 0.72 -12.54 1.28
C VAL A 160 0.83 -11.30 0.39
N PRO A 161 1.25 -10.14 0.92
CA PRO A 161 1.46 -8.93 0.12
C PRO A 161 2.53 -9.15 -0.96
N CYS A 162 2.21 -8.73 -2.18
CA CYS A 162 3.12 -8.77 -3.32
C CYS A 162 3.71 -7.41 -3.66
N LEU A 163 2.89 -6.35 -3.58
CA LEU A 163 3.27 -4.99 -3.90
C LEU A 163 2.28 -4.03 -3.26
N TYR A 164 2.79 -2.96 -2.66
CA TYR A 164 2.02 -1.80 -2.25
C TYR A 164 2.32 -0.62 -3.18
N THR A 165 1.29 0.13 -3.60
CA THR A 165 1.50 1.36 -4.36
C THR A 165 0.64 2.52 -3.88
N GLU A 166 1.21 3.72 -3.83
CA GLU A 166 0.49 4.97 -3.59
C GLU A 166 0.56 5.86 -4.83
N LYS A 167 -0.58 6.43 -5.23
CA LYS A 167 -0.62 7.37 -6.35
C LYS A 167 -1.43 8.59 -5.96
N SER A 168 -0.87 9.79 -6.07
CA SER A 168 -1.63 11.01 -5.81
C SER A 168 -2.79 11.18 -6.80
N ILE A 169 -3.90 11.74 -6.32
CA ILE A 169 -5.08 12.07 -7.12
C ILE A 169 -4.90 13.41 -7.84
#